data_AF-A0AAX3RTK5-F1
#
_entry.id   AF-A0AAX3RTK5-F1
#
_cell.length_a   1.000
_cell.length_b   1.000
_cell.length_c   1.000
_cell.angle_alpha   90.00
_cell.angle_beta   90.00
_cell.angle_gamma   90.00
#
_symmetry.space_group_name_H-M   'P 1'
#
loop_
_entity.id
_entity.type
_entity.pdbx_description
1 polymer ?
#
loop_
_entity_poly.entity_id
_entity_poly.type
_entity_poly.pdbx_seq_one_letter_code
_entity_poly.pdbx_strand_id
1 'polypeptide(L)'
;MGRNICKNPHRYDSAFDYLSDNQGQIGRHKCAGCAFELGRQHALIGAPKAKNDSVLEYIPDSQAGAVRHKDAFEAYNLGYNSVVDMALSKAA
;
A
#
# COMPACT_ATOMS: atom_id res chain seq x y z
N MET A 1 0.10 -17.08 16.27
CA MET A 1 0.34 -15.63 16.33
C MET A 1 -0.84 -14.91 15.69
N GLY A 2 -1.47 -13.98 16.40
CA GLY A 2 -2.65 -13.24 15.89
C GLY A 2 -2.24 -12.36 14.72
N ARG A 3 -2.87 -12.55 13.55
CA ARG A 3 -2.72 -11.62 12.43
C ARG A 3 -3.34 -10.29 12.84
N ASN A 4 -2.53 -9.24 12.93
CA ASN A 4 -3.02 -7.88 13.20
C ASN A 4 -3.92 -7.46 12.04
N ILE A 5 -5.22 -7.28 12.31
CA ILE A 5 -6.19 -6.85 11.30
C ILE A 5 -6.22 -5.32 11.30
N CYS A 6 -6.12 -4.71 10.12
CA CYS A 6 -6.26 -3.28 9.97
C CYS A 6 -7.64 -2.82 10.46
N LYS A 7 -7.72 -1.71 11.19
CA LYS A 7 -8.98 -1.09 11.64
C LYS A 7 -9.17 0.34 11.11
N ASN A 8 -8.27 0.82 10.26
CA ASN A 8 -8.28 2.20 9.79
C ASN A 8 -9.37 2.45 8.74
N PRO A 9 -9.85 3.71 8.61
CA PRO A 9 -10.92 4.06 7.67
C PRO A 9 -10.59 3.79 6.20
N HIS A 10 -9.30 3.85 5.82
CA HIS A 10 -8.84 3.61 4.44
C HIS A 10 -9.20 2.22 3.90
N ARG A 11 -9.71 1.31 4.75
CA ARG A 11 -10.20 -0.01 4.34
C ARG A 11 -11.38 0.09 3.39
N TYR A 12 -12.11 1.20 3.45
CA TYR A 12 -13.30 1.46 2.64
C TYR A 12 -13.04 2.53 1.57
N ASP A 13 -11.79 2.91 1.35
CA ASP A 13 -11.46 3.90 0.34
C ASP A 13 -11.59 3.27 -1.06
N SER A 14 -12.59 3.74 -1.82
CA SER A 14 -12.86 3.29 -3.19
C SER A 14 -11.77 3.69 -4.18
N ALA A 15 -10.83 4.55 -3.78
CA ALA A 15 -9.64 4.84 -4.58
C ALA A 15 -8.80 3.58 -4.83
N PHE A 16 -8.97 2.49 -4.07
CA PHE A 16 -8.27 1.23 -4.28
C PHE A 16 -9.03 0.22 -5.15
N ASP A 17 -10.26 0.52 -5.59
CA ASP A 17 -11.10 -0.43 -6.33
C ASP A 17 -10.50 -0.82 -7.69
N TYR A 18 -9.71 0.07 -8.29
CA TYR A 18 -9.04 -0.17 -9.58
C TYR A 18 -7.83 -1.10 -9.46
N LEU A 19 -7.33 -1.35 -8.24
CA LEU A 19 -6.18 -2.23 -8.05
C LEU A 19 -6.53 -3.65 -8.45
N SER A 20 -5.51 -4.34 -8.97
CA SER A 20 -5.64 -5.76 -9.27
C SER A 20 -5.82 -6.55 -7.98
N ASP A 21 -6.55 -7.66 -8.06
CA ASP A 21 -6.63 -8.58 -6.94
C ASP A 21 -5.30 -9.35 -6.81
N ASN A 22 -4.78 -9.48 -5.60
CA ASN A 22 -3.53 -10.19 -5.33
C ASN A 22 -3.75 -11.69 -5.19
N GLN A 23 -3.35 -12.43 -6.22
CA GLN A 23 -3.58 -13.85 -6.34
C GLN A 23 -2.42 -14.74 -5.85
N GLY A 24 -1.35 -14.20 -5.23
CA GLY A 24 -0.35 -15.05 -4.57
C GLY A 24 1.04 -14.47 -4.41
N GLN A 25 1.34 -13.94 -3.21
CA GLN A 25 2.69 -13.66 -2.68
C GLN A 25 2.62 -13.19 -1.20
N ILE A 26 3.70 -12.62 -0.62
CA ILE A 26 3.77 -12.15 0.79
C ILE A 26 2.73 -11.05 1.05
N GLY A 27 2.46 -10.22 0.04
CA GLY A 27 1.42 -9.18 0.07
C GLY A 27 -0.03 -9.70 0.17
N ARG A 28 -0.25 -11.03 0.05
CA ARG A 28 -1.60 -11.59 0.11
C ARG A 28 -2.23 -11.33 1.48
N HIS A 29 -3.48 -10.86 1.47
CA HIS A 29 -4.25 -10.40 2.63
C HIS A 29 -3.74 -9.13 3.30
N LYS A 30 -2.65 -8.50 2.84
CA LYS A 30 -2.16 -7.25 3.41
C LYS A 30 -3.09 -6.09 3.06
N CYS A 31 -3.24 -5.14 3.98
CA CYS A 31 -4.07 -3.96 3.76
C CYS A 31 -3.43 -3.03 2.72
N ALA A 32 -4.06 -2.89 1.55
CA ALA A 32 -3.59 -2.02 0.48
C ALA A 32 -3.52 -0.55 0.91
N GLY A 33 -4.46 -0.08 1.75
CA GLY A 33 -4.43 1.27 2.32
C GLY A 33 -3.19 1.53 3.19
N CYS A 34 -2.84 0.59 4.08
CA CYS A 34 -1.62 0.70 4.90
C CYS A 34 -0.36 0.66 4.03
N ALA A 35 -0.36 -0.16 2.99
CA ALA A 35 0.77 -0.27 2.09
C ALA A 35 0.97 1.02 1.28
N PHE A 36 -0.11 1.65 0.82
CA PHE A 36 -0.07 2.96 0.17
C PHE A 36 0.52 4.05 1.09
N GLU A 37 0.07 4.11 2.35
CA GLU A 37 0.62 5.03 3.35
C GLU A 37 2.11 4.81 3.58
N LEU A 38 2.54 3.54 3.68
CA LEU A 38 3.95 3.18 3.80
C LEU A 38 4.77 3.66 2.59
N GLY A 39 4.25 3.50 1.38
CA GLY A 39 4.87 3.98 0.15
C GLY A 39 5.09 5.49 0.17
N ARG A 40 4.06 6.25 0.56
CA ARG A 40 4.17 7.71 0.72
C ARG A 40 5.21 8.09 1.75
N GLN A 41 5.21 7.43 2.91
CA GLN A 41 6.17 7.70 3.98
C GLN A 41 7.61 7.47 3.51
N HIS A 42 7.88 6.35 2.83
CA HIS A 42 9.22 6.05 2.29
C HIS A 42 9.71 7.14 1.33
N ALA A 43 8.85 7.60 0.42
CA ALA A 43 9.21 8.68 -0.50
C ALA A 43 9.46 10.01 0.24
N LEU A 44 8.63 10.35 1.24
CA LEU A 44 8.78 11.58 2.02
C LEU A 44 10.08 11.64 2.82
N ILE A 45 10.56 10.51 3.32
CA ILE A 45 11.82 10.43 4.07
C ILE A 45 13.05 10.18 3.18
N GLY A 46 12.88 10.13 1.85
CA GLY A 46 13.95 9.85 0.90
C GLY A 46 14.46 8.40 0.93
N ALA A 47 13.68 7.47 1.49
CA ALA A 47 14.03 6.05 1.45
C ALA A 47 13.90 5.51 0.01
N PRO A 48 14.77 4.56 -0.40
CA PRO A 48 14.65 3.94 -1.72
C PRO A 48 13.33 3.16 -1.84
N LYS A 49 12.73 3.20 -3.04
CA LYS A 49 11.54 2.39 -3.34
C LYS A 49 11.84 0.91 -3.19
N ALA A 50 10.97 0.17 -2.51
CA ALA A 50 11.10 -1.27 -2.38
C ALA A 50 11.04 -1.97 -3.75
N LYS A 51 11.81 -3.04 -3.90
CA LYS A 51 11.89 -3.81 -5.15
C LYS A 51 10.92 -4.99 -5.21
N ASN A 52 10.41 -5.42 -4.05
CA ASN A 52 9.49 -6.55 -3.90
C ASN A 52 8.57 -6.34 -2.69
N ASP A 53 7.64 -7.27 -2.51
CA ASP A 53 6.58 -7.21 -1.51
C ASP A 53 7.02 -7.58 -0.09
N SER A 54 8.31 -7.87 0.13
CA SER A 54 8.85 -8.14 1.49
C SER A 54 8.76 -6.91 2.40
N VAL A 55 8.68 -5.70 1.81
CA VAL A 55 8.42 -4.44 2.55
C VAL A 55 7.08 -4.46 3.30
N LEU A 56 6.18 -5.39 2.95
CA LEU A 56 4.84 -5.50 3.52
C LEU A 56 4.76 -6.46 4.71
N GLU A 57 5.88 -7.02 5.19
CA GLU A 57 5.91 -8.02 6.25
C GLU A 57 5.08 -7.60 7.49
N TYR A 58 5.25 -6.34 7.91
CA TYR A 58 4.60 -5.77 9.09
C TYR A 58 3.27 -5.08 8.80
N ILE A 59 2.82 -5.06 7.55
CA ILE A 59 1.52 -4.50 7.19
C ILE A 59 0.43 -5.38 7.82
N PRO A 60 -0.58 -4.78 8.49
CA PRO A 60 -1.70 -5.54 9.01
C PRO A 60 -2.54 -6.12 7.86
N ASP A 61 -3.18 -7.25 8.13
CA ASP A 61 -4.05 -7.89 7.16
C ASP A 61 -5.36 -7.07 6.99
N SER A 62 -5.92 -7.05 5.79
CA SER A 62 -7.26 -6.55 5.51
C SER A 62 -8.26 -7.69 5.39
N GLN A 63 -9.32 -7.64 6.22
CA GLN A 63 -10.42 -8.60 6.17
C GLN A 63 -11.77 -8.00 5.73
N ALA A 64 -11.84 -6.70 5.41
CA ALA A 64 -13.08 -6.09 4.92
C ALA A 64 -12.83 -4.81 4.11
N GLY A 65 -13.87 -4.40 3.37
CA GLY A 65 -13.91 -3.15 2.59
C GLY A 65 -13.31 -3.26 1.19
N ALA A 66 -13.22 -2.11 0.52
CA ALA A 66 -12.72 -1.93 -0.85
C ALA A 66 -11.27 -2.44 -1.04
N VAL A 67 -10.43 -2.32 -0.01
CA VAL A 67 -9.03 -2.74 -0.08
C VAL A 67 -8.82 -4.26 0.11
N ARG A 68 -9.88 -5.02 0.35
CA ARG A 68 -9.79 -6.47 0.56
C ARG A 68 -9.39 -7.15 -0.74
N HIS A 69 -8.46 -8.09 -0.65
CA HIS A 69 -7.89 -8.85 -1.78
C HIS A 69 -7.15 -8.00 -2.82
N LYS A 70 -7.03 -6.68 -2.64
CA LYS A 70 -6.27 -5.81 -3.53
C LYS A 70 -4.77 -5.98 -3.37
N ASP A 71 -4.01 -5.73 -4.43
CA ASP A 71 -2.56 -5.80 -4.39
C ASP A 71 -1.94 -4.69 -3.54
N ALA A 72 -1.54 -5.08 -2.33
CA ALA A 72 -0.87 -4.21 -1.40
C ALA A 72 0.50 -3.72 -1.92
N PHE A 73 1.22 -4.49 -2.74
CA PHE A 73 2.49 -4.00 -3.30
C PHE A 73 2.25 -3.00 -4.43
N GLU A 74 1.21 -3.18 -5.23
CA GLU A 74 0.74 -2.18 -6.19
C GLU A 74 0.36 -0.88 -5.46
N ALA A 75 -0.42 -0.97 -4.38
CA ALA A 75 -0.79 0.17 -3.56
C ALA A 75 0.42 0.89 -2.96
N TYR A 76 1.42 0.15 -2.47
CA TYR A 76 2.69 0.72 -2.02
C TYR A 76 3.39 1.53 -3.12
N ASN A 77 3.50 0.98 -4.33
CA ASN A 77 4.13 1.65 -5.46
C ASN A 77 3.40 2.94 -5.84
N LEU A 78 2.07 2.91 -5.83
CA LEU A 78 1.23 4.08 -6.08
C LEU A 78 1.45 5.16 -5.02
N GLY A 79 1.51 4.78 -3.75
CA GLY A 79 1.81 5.70 -2.66
C GLY A 79 3.17 6.37 -2.84
N TYR A 80 4.21 5.60 -3.12
CA TYR A 80 5.56 6.12 -3.34
C TYR A 80 5.61 7.09 -4.53
N ASN A 81 5.09 6.66 -5.68
CA ASN A 81 5.11 7.47 -6.90
C ASN A 81 4.31 8.76 -6.73
N SER A 82 3.17 8.75 -6.01
CA SER A 82 2.37 9.96 -5.79
C SER A 82 3.20 11.10 -5.17
N VAL A 83 4.11 10.80 -4.25
CA VAL A 83 4.98 11.79 -3.59
C VAL A 83 6.08 12.26 -4.53
N VAL A 84 6.69 11.33 -5.26
CA VAL A 84 7.74 11.65 -6.24
C VAL A 84 7.18 12.53 -7.35
N ASP A 85 6.02 12.19 -7.91
CA ASP A 85 5.38 12.94 -8.98
C ASP A 85 4.95 14.33 -8.51
N MET A 86 4.45 14.46 -7.27
CA MET A 86 4.18 15.75 -6.64
C MET A 86 5.45 16.59 -6.46
N ALA A 87 6.58 15.97 -6.13
CA ALA A 87 7.86 16.68 -5.99
C ALA A 87 8.43 17.13 -7.34
N LEU A 88 8.35 16.28 -8.37
CA LEU A 88 8.75 16.63 -9.73
C LEU A 88 7.88 17.74 -10.32
N SER A 89 6.56 17.69 -10.10
CA SER A 89 5.62 18.71 -10.58
C SER A 89 5.81 20.07 -9.90
N LYS A 90 6.41 20.12 -8.71
CA LYS A 90 6.77 21.37 -8.02
C LYS A 90 8.12 21.94 -8.45
N ALA A 91 8.94 21.15 -9.13
CA ALA A 91 10.27 21.54 -9.60
C ALA A 91 10.28 22.00 -11.07
N ALA A 92 9.15 21.86 -11.78
CA ALA A 92 8.91 22.35 -13.14
C ALA A 92 8.30 23.76 -13.11
#